data_AF-A0AAV7M0V0-F1
#
_entry.id   AF-A0AAV7M0V0-F1
#
_cell.length_a   1.000
_cell.length_b   1.000
_cell.length_c   1.000
_cell.angle_alpha   90.00
_cell.angle_beta   90.00
_cell.angle_gamma   90.00
#
_symmetry.space_group_name_H-M   'P 1'
#
loop_
_entity.id
_entity.type
_entity.pdbx_description
1 polymer ?
#
loop_
_entity_poly.entity_id
_entity_poly.type
_entity_poly.pdbx_seq_one_letter_code
_entity_poly.pdbx_strand_id
1 'polypeptide(L)'
;MLWRRVTVLKGQQLKLQSKQDLENRSRRNNIRIIGVPRRAEGSDIMAFTVVLIQALRGHDDTSPPLALDKAHRVTSALGHTGRSARHTHKSTLLHGNGGHP
;
A
#
# COMPACT_ATOMS: atom_id res chain seq x y z
N MET A 1 13.41 -23.32 35.29
CA MET A 1 13.96 -22.94 33.96
C MET A 1 12.89 -22.64 32.90
N LEU A 2 11.71 -23.30 32.90
CA LEU A 2 10.67 -23.12 31.88
C LEU A 2 10.06 -21.70 31.83
N TRP A 3 9.74 -21.12 32.99
CA TRP A 3 9.15 -19.78 33.11
C TRP A 3 9.98 -18.68 32.46
N ARG A 4 11.31 -18.75 32.62
CA ARG A 4 12.24 -17.76 32.05
C ARG A 4 12.25 -17.81 30.52
N ARG A 5 12.04 -18.99 29.92
CA ARG A 5 11.91 -19.14 28.46
C ARG A 5 10.57 -18.59 27.97
N VAL A 6 9.48 -18.86 28.67
CA VAL A 6 8.14 -18.36 28.32
C VAL A 6 8.08 -16.84 28.34
N THR A 7 8.65 -16.19 29.36
CA THR A 7 8.67 -14.73 29.44
C THR A 7 9.51 -14.08 28.35
N VAL A 8 10.67 -14.66 28.04
CA VAL A 8 11.53 -14.19 26.94
C VAL A 8 10.83 -14.31 25.59
N LEU A 9 10.21 -15.46 25.30
CA LEU A 9 9.48 -15.68 24.05
C LEU A 9 8.29 -14.73 23.92
N LYS A 10 7.55 -14.51 25.01
CA LYS A 10 6.44 -13.55 25.02
C LYS A 10 6.93 -12.14 24.74
N GLY A 11 8.04 -11.73 25.35
CA GLY A 11 8.67 -10.43 25.09
C GLY A 11 9.13 -10.26 23.64
N GLN A 12 9.69 -11.29 23.02
CA GLN A 12 10.07 -11.27 21.61
C GLN A 12 8.85 -11.17 20.69
N GLN A 13 7.79 -11.92 20.98
CA GLN A 13 6.54 -11.86 20.21
C GLN A 13 5.93 -10.46 20.23
N LEU A 14 5.85 -9.82 21.40
CA LEU A 14 5.32 -8.46 21.52
C LEU A 14 6.16 -7.45 20.73
N LYS A 15 7.49 -7.60 20.71
CA LYS A 15 8.39 -6.77 19.90
C LYS A 15 8.18 -6.96 18.40
N LEU A 16 7.86 -8.17 17.95
CA LEU A 16 7.56 -8.42 16.54
C LEU A 16 6.20 -7.83 16.15
N GLN A 17 5.20 -8.00 17.02
CA GLN A 17 3.87 -7.42 16.80
C GLN A 17 3.93 -5.88 16.71
N SER A 18 4.67 -5.23 17.61
CA SER A 18 4.79 -3.77 17.57
C SER A 18 5.47 -3.27 16.28
N LYS A 19 6.50 -3.97 15.79
CA LYS A 19 7.14 -3.65 14.50
C LYS A 19 6.17 -3.82 13.34
N GLN A 20 5.40 -4.92 13.33
CA GLN A 20 4.40 -5.17 12.31
C GLN A 20 3.33 -4.08 12.30
N ASP A 21 2.90 -3.62 13.47
CA ASP A 21 1.92 -2.54 13.59
C ASP A 21 2.44 -1.23 13.00
N LEU A 22 3.71 -0.89 13.25
CA LEU A 22 4.33 0.30 12.67
C LEU A 22 4.42 0.21 11.13
N GLU A 23 4.84 -0.94 10.60
CA GLU A 23 4.91 -1.16 9.15
C GLU A 23 3.53 -1.09 8.50
N ASN A 24 2.54 -1.74 9.11
CA ASN A 24 1.16 -1.68 8.66
C ASN A 24 0.66 -0.24 8.65
N ARG A 25 0.91 0.52 9.72
CA ARG A 25 0.49 1.93 9.82
C ARG A 25 1.11 2.81 8.76
N SER A 26 2.40 2.61 8.46
CA SER A 26 3.10 3.29 7.37
C SER A 26 2.48 2.97 6.01
N ARG A 27 1.94 1.76 5.84
CA ARG A 27 1.30 1.31 4.58
C ARG A 27 -0.23 1.35 4.57
N ARG A 28 -0.88 2.10 5.46
CA ARG A 28 -2.35 2.20 5.47
C ARG A 28 -2.93 2.97 4.29
N ASN A 29 -2.30 4.07 3.88
CA ASN A 29 -2.87 5.02 2.89
C ASN A 29 -2.58 4.64 1.43
N ASN A 30 -2.44 3.35 1.19
CA ASN A 30 -1.40 2.87 0.33
C ASN A 30 -2.06 1.81 -0.55
N ILE A 31 -2.62 2.23 -1.71
CA ILE A 31 -3.63 1.47 -2.45
C ILE A 31 -3.06 0.80 -3.72
N ARG A 32 -3.45 -0.47 -4.01
CA ARG A 32 -3.24 -1.07 -5.35
C ARG A 32 -4.46 -0.94 -6.21
N ILE A 33 -4.27 -0.34 -7.38
CA ILE A 33 -5.14 -0.49 -8.53
C ILE A 33 -4.67 -1.67 -9.40
N ILE A 34 -5.55 -2.63 -9.63
CA ILE A 34 -5.30 -3.87 -10.39
C ILE A 34 -6.10 -3.81 -11.68
N GLY A 35 -5.59 -4.42 -12.76
CA GLY A 35 -6.30 -4.51 -14.03
C GLY A 35 -6.12 -3.30 -14.96
N VAL A 36 -5.26 -2.33 -14.60
CA VAL A 36 -4.93 -1.20 -15.48
C VAL A 36 -4.06 -1.68 -16.65
N PRO A 37 -4.54 -1.62 -17.91
CA PRO A 37 -3.77 -2.03 -19.08
C PRO A 37 -2.46 -1.27 -19.18
N ARG A 38 -1.42 -1.90 -19.75
CA ARG A 38 -0.11 -1.26 -19.87
C ARG A 38 -0.22 -0.01 -20.74
N ARG A 39 0.36 1.10 -20.29
CA ARG A 39 0.39 2.40 -21.00
C ARG A 39 -0.95 3.15 -21.04
N ALA A 40 -2.00 2.65 -20.37
CA ALA A 40 -3.28 3.37 -20.25
C ALA A 40 -3.11 4.71 -19.50
N GLU A 41 -2.06 4.84 -18.69
CA GLU A 41 -1.78 6.06 -17.93
C GLU A 41 -1.18 7.20 -18.76
N GLY A 42 -0.71 6.92 -19.97
CA GLY A 42 -0.01 7.91 -20.79
C GLY A 42 1.36 8.31 -20.20
N SER A 43 1.67 9.61 -20.25
CA SER A 43 2.93 10.18 -19.76
C SER A 43 2.92 10.53 -18.28
N ASP A 44 1.74 10.68 -17.66
CA ASP A 44 1.59 11.11 -16.26
C ASP A 44 0.66 10.17 -15.47
N ILE A 45 1.29 9.29 -14.70
CA ILE A 45 0.61 8.33 -13.83
C ILE A 45 -0.10 8.99 -12.64
N MET A 46 0.37 10.15 -12.18
CA MET A 46 -0.26 10.89 -11.08
C MET A 46 -1.61 11.44 -11.53
N ALA A 47 -1.61 12.20 -12.62
CA ALA A 47 -2.82 12.77 -13.20
C ALA A 47 -3.84 11.69 -13.56
N PHE A 48 -3.40 10.61 -14.21
CA PHE A 48 -4.25 9.46 -14.51
C PHE A 48 -4.92 8.88 -13.25
N THR A 49 -4.13 8.67 -12.18
CA THR A 49 -4.64 8.06 -10.94
C THR A 49 -5.66 8.96 -10.25
N VAL A 50 -5.44 10.28 -10.27
CA VAL A 50 -6.40 11.25 -9.72
C VAL A 50 -7.73 11.17 -10.46
N VAL A 51 -7.70 11.24 -11.79
CA VAL A 51 -8.90 11.18 -12.64
C VAL A 51 -9.63 9.85 -12.44
N LEU A 52 -8.88 8.74 -12.41
CA LEU A 52 -9.46 7.41 -12.21
C LEU A 52 -10.19 7.30 -10.87
N ILE A 53 -9.58 7.74 -9.78
CA ILE A 53 -10.20 7.66 -8.46
C ILE A 53 -11.39 8.62 -8.36
N GLN A 54 -11.30 9.83 -8.93
CA GLN A 54 -12.44 10.75 -8.96
C GLN A 54 -13.61 10.18 -9.75
N ALA A 55 -13.37 9.57 -10.92
CA ALA A 55 -14.41 8.91 -11.69
C ALA A 55 -15.09 7.76 -10.92
N LEU A 56 -14.34 7.04 -10.08
CA LEU A 56 -14.87 5.97 -9.22
C LEU A 56 -15.65 6.49 -8.01
N ARG A 57 -15.34 7.70 -7.51
CA ARG A 57 -16.07 8.34 -6.39
C ARG A 57 -17.47 8.81 -6.81
N GLY A 58 -17.71 8.97 -8.11
CA GLY A 58 -18.94 9.59 -8.63
C GLY A 58 -18.94 11.11 -8.47
N HIS A 59 -20.02 11.76 -8.94
CA HIS A 59 -20.25 13.20 -8.78
C HIS A 59 -20.76 13.51 -7.36
N ASP A 60 -19.89 13.34 -6.37
CA ASP A 60 -20.15 13.85 -5.02
C ASP A 60 -19.23 15.05 -4.77
N ASP A 61 -19.76 16.25 -5.00
CA ASP A 61 -19.01 17.51 -4.89
C ASP A 61 -18.64 17.84 -3.42
N THR A 62 -19.13 17.08 -2.45
CA THR A 62 -18.82 17.26 -1.01
C THR A 62 -17.46 16.72 -0.62
N SER A 63 -16.86 15.94 -1.51
CA SER A 63 -15.64 15.19 -1.25
C SER A 63 -14.40 16.06 -1.46
N PRO A 64 -13.47 16.13 -0.50
CA PRO A 64 -12.29 16.97 -0.66
C PRO A 64 -11.45 16.55 -1.89
N PRO A 65 -10.71 17.50 -2.49
CA PRO A 65 -9.81 17.22 -3.60
C PRO A 65 -8.86 16.08 -3.24
N LEU A 66 -8.73 15.12 -4.16
CA LEU A 66 -7.86 13.97 -3.94
C LEU A 66 -6.39 14.41 -4.07
N ALA A 67 -5.66 14.38 -2.96
CA ALA A 67 -4.22 14.57 -2.95
C ALA A 67 -3.50 13.21 -3.01
N LEU A 68 -2.54 13.09 -3.93
CA LEU A 68 -1.64 11.94 -4.03
C LEU A 68 -0.20 12.44 -3.88
N ASP A 69 0.61 11.74 -3.09
CA ASP A 69 2.04 12.04 -2.96
C ASP A 69 2.90 11.37 -4.05
N LYS A 70 2.57 10.14 -4.47
CA LYS A 70 3.35 9.27 -5.38
C LYS A 70 2.54 8.14 -6.04
N ALA A 71 2.54 8.07 -7.36
CA ALA A 71 1.96 6.96 -8.10
C ALA A 71 3.05 6.33 -8.97
N HIS A 72 3.12 5.00 -8.96
CA HIS A 72 4.06 4.26 -9.78
C HIS A 72 3.55 2.84 -10.02
N ARG A 73 3.99 2.24 -11.13
CA ARG A 73 3.80 0.81 -11.37
C ARG A 73 4.76 0.02 -10.50
N VAL A 74 4.24 -0.98 -9.80
CA VAL A 74 5.07 -1.92 -9.03
C VAL A 74 5.38 -3.13 -9.89
N THR A 75 6.67 -3.37 -10.14
CA THR A 75 7.16 -4.58 -10.79
C THR A 75 7.20 -5.71 -9.77
N SER A 76 6.43 -6.78 -9.98
CA SER A 76 6.61 -8.01 -9.22
C SER A 76 7.89 -8.68 -9.71
N ALA A 77 8.95 -8.68 -8.91
CA ALA A 77 10.13 -9.49 -9.18
C ALA A 77 9.70 -10.96 -9.19
N LEU A 78 9.81 -11.63 -10.34
CA LEU A 78 9.55 -13.06 -10.46
C LEU A 78 10.87 -13.81 -10.32
N GLY A 79 11.00 -14.67 -9.30
CA GLY A 79 11.90 -15.84 -9.40
C GLY A 79 12.54 -16.36 -8.10
N HIS A 80 11.85 -17.23 -7.36
CA HIS A 80 12.30 -18.63 -7.16
C HIS A 80 11.15 -19.51 -6.63
N THR A 81 10.93 -20.63 -7.33
CA THR A 81 10.12 -21.82 -6.99
C THR A 81 8.60 -21.70 -6.78
N GLY A 82 7.88 -22.11 -7.84
CA GLY A 82 6.99 -23.28 -7.73
C GLY A 82 5.50 -23.02 -7.55
N ARG A 83 4.77 -22.99 -8.68
CA ARG A 83 3.30 -23.11 -8.79
C ARG A 83 2.48 -22.00 -8.13
N SER A 84 2.33 -20.89 -8.85
CA SER A 84 1.04 -20.51 -9.45
C SER A 84 1.14 -19.09 -10.00
N ALA A 85 1.18 -18.98 -11.33
CA ALA A 85 0.68 -17.81 -12.01
C ALA A 85 -0.83 -17.69 -11.72
N ARG A 86 -1.18 -16.99 -10.64
CA ARG A 86 -2.51 -16.39 -10.49
C ARG A 86 -2.34 -14.88 -10.45
N HIS A 87 -2.53 -14.29 -11.63
CA HIS A 87 -3.21 -13.02 -11.86
C HIS A 87 -2.85 -11.86 -10.91
N THR A 88 -2.03 -10.93 -11.41
CA THR A 88 -2.10 -9.47 -11.16
C THR A 88 -2.32 -8.95 -9.72
N HIS A 89 -1.32 -8.78 -8.82
CA HIS A 89 -1.56 -8.10 -7.52
C HIS A 89 -0.36 -7.37 -6.85
N LYS A 90 -0.70 -6.27 -6.09
CA LYS A 90 0.02 -5.38 -5.09
C LYS A 90 0.90 -4.10 -5.37
N SER A 91 0.35 -2.88 -5.49
CA SER A 91 1.03 -1.58 -5.68
C SER A 91 0.55 -0.70 -4.55
N THR A 92 1.43 0.07 -3.94
CA THR A 92 1.12 0.82 -2.74
C THR A 92 2.33 1.75 -2.49
N LEU A 93 2.16 3.10 -2.48
CA LEU A 93 2.82 4.05 -1.55
C LEU A 93 2.45 5.54 -1.80
N LEU A 94 1.73 6.19 -0.87
CA LEU A 94 1.47 7.64 -0.78
C LEU A 94 1.76 8.14 0.66
N HIS A 95 2.73 9.05 0.81
CA HIS A 95 3.13 9.67 2.09
C HIS A 95 2.63 11.12 2.18
N GLY A 96 1.47 11.35 2.81
CA GLY A 96 0.97 12.68 3.11
C GLY A 96 1.51 13.15 4.46
N ASN A 97 2.56 13.96 4.46
CA ASN A 97 2.98 14.70 5.64
C ASN A 97 1.99 15.87 5.85
N GLY A 98 1.11 15.71 6.84
CA GLY A 98 0.29 16.81 7.34
C GLY A 98 1.14 17.81 8.11
N GLY A 99 1.37 18.98 7.54
CA GLY A 99 1.80 20.16 8.26
C GLY A 99 0.67 20.66 9.17
N HIS A 100 0.99 20.78 10.46
CA HIS A 100 0.17 21.50 11.43
C HIS A 100 0.26 23.02 11.18
N PRO A 101 -0.79 23.80 11.47
CA PRO A 101 -0.65 25.23 11.75
C PRO A 101 0.07 25.48 13.08
#